data_AF-A0A846EZU8-F1
#
_entry.id   AF-A0A846EZU8-F1
#
_cell.length_a   1.000
_cell.length_b   1.000
_cell.length_c   1.000
_cell.angle_alpha   90.00
_cell.angle_beta   90.00
_cell.angle_gamma   90.00
#
_symmetry.space_group_name_H-M   'P 1'
#
loop_
_entity.id
_entity.type
_entity.pdbx_description
1 polymer ?
#
loop_
_entity_poly.entity_id
_entity_poly.type
_entity_poly.pdbx_seq_one_letter_code
_entity_poly.pdbx_strand_id
1 'polypeptide(L)'
;MTLQRKRSLCFGMIDVLFIYCPIVMTLQRKRSLCFGMIDVLFIYCPIVMTLQRKRSLYLGMIDVLFIYCPIVMTLQRKRSLYLGMIDVLFIYCPIVMTLQRKRSLYLGMIDVLFIYCPIVMTLLIKPQSFYR
;
A
#
# COMPACT_ATOMS: atom_id res chain seq x y z
N MET A 1 2.25 -18.51 2.39
CA MET A 1 2.00 -17.89 3.71
C MET A 1 0.90 -16.83 3.59
N THR A 2 -0.08 -16.85 4.49
CA THR A 2 -1.15 -15.85 4.58
C THR A 2 -0.95 -15.05 5.87
N LEU A 3 -0.86 -13.72 5.77
CA LEU A 3 -0.70 -12.87 6.94
C LEU A 3 -1.76 -11.77 6.94
N GLN A 4 -2.58 -11.77 7.99
CA GLN A 4 -3.61 -10.78 8.20
C GLN A 4 -3.26 -9.88 9.38
N ARG A 5 -3.22 -8.56 9.15
CA ARG A 5 -2.95 -7.57 10.20
C ARG A 5 -4.06 -6.53 10.19
N LYS A 6 -4.89 -6.54 11.22
CA LYS A 6 -5.90 -5.50 11.48
C LYS A 6 -5.41 -4.64 12.65
N ARG A 7 -5.40 -3.32 12.47
CA ARG A 7 -5.06 -2.36 13.55
C ARG A 7 -6.02 -1.18 13.53
N SER A 8 -6.54 -0.81 14.69
CA SER A 8 -7.23 0.46 14.90
C SER A 8 -6.54 1.22 16.03
N LEU A 9 -6.01 2.41 15.76
CA LEU A 9 -5.22 3.18 16.71
C LEU A 9 -5.58 4.67 16.60
N CYS A 10 -5.66 5.35 17.74
CA CYS A 10 -6.03 6.77 17.79
C CYS A 10 -4.86 7.71 18.05
N PHE A 11 -3.67 7.17 18.36
CA PHE A 11 -2.46 7.93 18.68
C PHE A 11 -1.33 7.65 17.69
N GLY A 12 -0.46 8.65 17.51
CA GLY A 12 0.64 8.58 16.57
C GLY A 12 1.69 7.54 16.94
N MET A 13 2.12 6.79 15.94
CA MET A 13 3.02 5.65 16.09
C MET A 13 3.90 5.50 14.85
N ILE A 14 5.09 4.94 15.03
CA ILE A 14 5.96 4.54 13.94
C ILE A 14 5.87 3.01 13.83
N ASP A 15 5.55 2.51 12.64
CA ASP A 15 5.44 1.07 12.40
C ASP A 15 6.33 0.70 11.23
N VAL A 16 7.39 -0.05 11.53
CA VAL A 16 8.30 -0.60 10.54
C VAL A 16 8.08 -2.10 10.51
N LEU A 17 7.81 -2.64 9.32
CA LEU A 17 7.64 -4.07 9.15
C LEU A 17 8.45 -4.56 7.95
N PHE A 18 9.30 -5.55 8.21
CA PHE A 18 10.03 -6.30 7.22
C PHE A 18 9.41 -7.67 7.09
N ILE A 19 9.10 -8.09 5.88
CA ILE A 19 8.56 -9.43 5.63
C ILE A 19 9.33 -10.07 4.48
N TYR A 20 9.90 -11.22 4.78
CA TYR A 20 10.51 -12.11 3.80
C TYR A 20 9.68 -13.38 3.71
N CYS A 21 9.29 -13.79 2.51
CA CYS A 21 8.65 -15.08 2.31
C CYS A 21 9.25 -15.75 1.08
N PRO A 22 9.61 -17.05 1.16
CA PRO A 22 10.44 -17.68 0.13
C PRO A 22 9.71 -18.14 -1.12
N ILE A 23 8.36 -18.12 -1.17
CA ILE A 23 7.61 -18.70 -2.29
C ILE A 23 6.37 -17.85 -2.60
N VAL A 24 5.29 -18.01 -1.84
CA VAL A 24 4.03 -17.26 -2.04
C VAL A 24 3.63 -16.51 -0.77
N MET A 25 3.33 -15.23 -0.90
CA MET A 25 2.78 -14.41 0.17
C MET A 25 1.45 -13.78 -0.22
N THR A 26 0.48 -13.91 0.68
CA THR A 26 -0.72 -13.11 0.64
C THR A 26 -0.78 -12.26 1.90
N LEU A 27 -0.80 -10.93 1.73
CA LEU A 27 -0.85 -9.98 2.82
C LEU A 27 -2.16 -9.22 2.78
N GLN A 28 -2.96 -9.33 3.83
CA GLN A 28 -4.13 -8.49 4.03
C GLN A 28 -3.93 -7.56 5.22
N ARG A 29 -3.94 -6.26 4.94
CA ARG A 29 -3.71 -5.23 5.96
C ARG A 29 -4.87 -4.26 5.98
N LYS A 30 -5.61 -4.25 7.10
CA LYS A 30 -6.72 -3.32 7.34
C LYS A 30 -6.31 -2.37 8.46
N ARG A 31 -6.35 -1.06 8.21
CA ARG A 31 -6.09 -0.06 9.25
C ARG A 31 -7.16 1.01 9.30
N SER A 32 -7.59 1.35 10.51
CA SER A 32 -8.37 2.56 10.78
C SER A 32 -7.61 3.42 11.78
N LEU A 33 -7.35 4.68 11.46
CA LEU A 33 -6.43 5.51 12.25
C LEU A 33 -6.95 6.94 12.39
N CYS A 34 -6.80 7.52 13.59
CA CYS A 34 -7.29 8.88 13.87
C CYS A 34 -6.21 9.97 13.77
N PHE A 35 -4.94 9.69 14.12
CA PHE A 35 -3.85 10.68 14.14
C PHE A 35 -2.50 10.13 13.64
N GLY A 36 -1.80 10.91 12.80
CA GLY A 36 -0.34 11.08 12.73
C GLY A 36 0.55 9.83 12.78
N MET A 37 0.80 9.11 11.68
CA MET A 37 1.77 7.98 11.70
C MET A 37 2.77 7.97 10.55
N ILE A 38 3.91 7.32 10.81
CA ILE A 38 4.88 6.93 9.80
C ILE A 38 4.86 5.41 9.68
N ASP A 39 4.56 4.89 8.49
CA ASP A 39 4.51 3.45 8.24
C ASP A 39 5.45 3.06 7.12
N VAL A 40 6.46 2.28 7.47
CA VAL A 40 7.46 1.79 6.52
C VAL A 40 7.30 0.29 6.37
N LEU A 41 7.10 -0.17 5.14
CA LEU A 41 6.93 -1.59 4.83
C LEU A 41 7.93 -2.02 3.78
N PHE A 42 8.72 -3.03 4.11
CA PHE A 42 9.60 -3.71 3.17
C PHE A 42 9.11 -5.14 3.00
N ILE A 43 8.83 -5.52 1.76
CA ILE A 43 8.39 -6.88 1.44
C ILE A 43 9.26 -7.43 0.33
N TYR A 44 9.78 -8.62 0.58
CA TYR A 44 10.47 -9.43 -0.40
C TYR A 44 9.76 -10.78 -0.56
N CYS A 45 9.37 -11.10 -1.78
CA CYS A 45 8.95 -12.44 -2.19
C CYS A 45 9.60 -12.82 -3.51
N PRO A 46 10.04 -14.05 -3.72
CA PRO A 46 10.70 -14.44 -4.97
C PRO A 46 9.75 -15.05 -6.02
N ILE A 47 8.46 -15.27 -5.76
CA ILE A 47 7.56 -15.83 -6.78
C ILE A 47 6.27 -15.04 -6.90
N VAL A 48 5.30 -15.27 -6.01
CA VAL A 48 3.97 -14.64 -6.13
C VAL A 48 3.66 -13.82 -4.89
N MET A 49 3.25 -12.57 -5.10
CA MET A 49 2.77 -11.69 -4.04
C MET A 49 1.38 -11.16 -4.34
N THR A 50 0.49 -11.31 -3.37
CA THR A 50 -0.80 -10.61 -3.35
C THR A 50 -0.87 -9.71 -2.12
N LEU A 51 -1.09 -8.42 -2.35
CA LEU A 51 -1.16 -7.42 -1.29
C LEU A 51 -2.48 -6.67 -1.36
N GLN A 52 -3.31 -6.86 -0.34
CA GLN A 52 -4.56 -6.11 -0.16
C GLN A 52 -4.44 -5.19 1.04
N ARG A 53 -4.45 -3.89 0.79
CA ARG A 53 -4.31 -2.86 1.82
C ARG A 53 -5.55 -1.97 1.81
N LYS A 54 -6.34 -2.03 2.89
CA LYS A 54 -7.46 -1.13 3.13
C LYS A 54 -7.11 -0.19 4.27
N ARG A 55 -7.24 1.12 4.06
CA ARG A 55 -7.01 2.13 5.08
C ARG A 55 -8.13 3.14 5.16
N SER A 56 -8.58 3.44 6.36
CA SER A 56 -9.42 4.60 6.68
C SER A 56 -8.66 5.49 7.67
N LEU A 57 -8.57 6.78 7.37
CA LEU A 57 -7.65 7.69 8.04
C LEU A 57 -8.25 9.08 8.23
N TYR A 58 -8.09 9.65 9.42
CA TYR A 58 -8.60 10.99 9.75
C TYR A 58 -7.54 12.11 9.60
N LEU A 59 -6.31 11.95 10.12
CA LEU A 59 -5.27 13.00 10.08
C LEU A 59 -3.86 12.45 9.77
N GLY A 60 -3.18 13.02 8.77
CA GLY A 60 -1.72 13.11 8.60
C GLY A 60 -0.92 11.80 8.60
N MET A 61 -0.45 11.29 7.45
CA MET A 61 0.53 10.18 7.47
C MET A 61 1.60 10.24 6.40
N ILE A 62 2.72 9.57 6.70
CA ILE A 62 3.76 9.22 5.74
C ILE A 62 3.79 7.69 5.60
N ASP A 63 3.44 7.19 4.42
CA ASP A 63 3.55 5.76 4.12
C ASP A 63 4.63 5.53 3.08
N VAL A 64 5.64 4.73 3.45
CA VAL A 64 6.68 4.29 2.54
C VAL A 64 6.55 2.78 2.33
N LEU A 65 6.45 2.37 1.07
CA LEU A 65 6.36 0.97 0.68
C LEU A 65 7.47 0.61 -0.27
N PHE A 66 8.22 -0.43 0.07
CA PHE A 66 9.18 -1.08 -0.82
C PHE A 66 8.74 -2.52 -1.03
N ILE A 67 8.48 -2.88 -2.28
CA ILE A 67 8.11 -4.24 -2.65
C ILE A 67 9.05 -4.73 -3.73
N TYR A 68 9.64 -5.89 -3.48
CA TYR A 68 10.38 -6.64 -4.47
C TYR A 68 9.69 -7.99 -4.71
N CYS A 69 9.32 -8.26 -5.96
CA CYS A 69 8.81 -9.57 -6.37
C CYS A 69 9.21 -9.89 -7.80
N PRO A 70 9.96 -10.96 -8.12
CA PRO A 70 10.53 -11.13 -9.45
C PRO A 70 9.55 -11.71 -10.50
N ILE A 71 8.42 -12.32 -10.09
CA ILE A 71 7.52 -13.02 -11.02
C ILE A 71 6.14 -12.34 -11.09
N VAL A 72 5.23 -12.55 -10.14
CA VAL A 72 3.87 -12.00 -10.22
C VAL A 72 3.54 -11.18 -8.99
N MET A 73 3.05 -9.96 -9.21
CA MET A 73 2.55 -9.09 -8.15
C MET A 73 1.14 -8.62 -8.43
N THR A 74 0.28 -8.77 -7.42
CA THR A 74 -1.04 -8.15 -7.39
C THR A 74 -1.15 -7.23 -6.19
N LEU A 75 -1.45 -5.96 -6.43
CA LEU A 75 -1.56 -4.93 -5.40
C LEU A 75 -2.91 -4.23 -5.48
N GLN A 76 -3.73 -4.43 -4.46
CA GLN A 76 -5.00 -3.75 -4.29
C GLN A 76 -4.95 -2.82 -3.09
N ARG A 77 -5.09 -1.51 -3.35
CA ARG A 77 -4.98 -0.47 -2.33
C ARG A 77 -6.26 0.34 -2.32
N LYS A 78 -7.03 0.24 -1.25
CA LYS A 78 -8.21 1.07 -0.99
C LYS A 78 -7.92 2.03 0.16
N ARG A 79 -8.14 3.32 -0.05
CA ARG A 79 -7.88 4.36 0.95
C ARG A 79 -9.05 5.33 1.05
N SER A 80 -9.50 5.58 2.26
CA SER A 80 -10.39 6.70 2.60
C SER A 80 -9.69 7.63 3.59
N LEU A 81 -9.67 8.92 3.28
CA LEU A 81 -8.77 9.89 3.91
C LEU A 81 -9.44 11.24 4.12
N TYR A 82 -9.33 11.81 5.32
CA TYR A 82 -9.84 13.15 5.62
C TYR A 82 -8.78 14.26 5.47
N LEU A 83 -7.56 14.14 6.01
CA LEU A 83 -6.53 15.20 5.94
C LEU A 83 -5.11 14.67 5.66
N GLY A 84 -4.45 15.17 4.61
CA GLY A 84 -2.99 15.24 4.40
C GLY A 84 -2.22 13.91 4.40
N MET A 85 -1.68 13.46 3.26
CA MET A 85 -0.73 12.31 3.25
C MET A 85 0.43 12.47 2.28
N ILE A 86 1.54 11.82 2.64
CA ILE A 86 2.66 11.53 1.76
C ILE A 86 2.73 10.01 1.57
N ASP A 87 2.51 9.57 0.33
CA ASP A 87 2.53 8.17 -0.07
C ASP A 87 3.70 7.93 -1.02
N VAL A 88 4.73 7.22 -0.58
CA VAL A 88 5.86 6.81 -1.42
C VAL A 88 5.80 5.31 -1.66
N LEU A 89 5.81 4.92 -2.94
CA LEU A 89 5.69 3.54 -3.36
C LEU A 89 6.82 3.19 -4.32
N PHE A 90 7.67 2.25 -3.93
CA PHE A 90 8.68 1.63 -4.76
C PHE A 90 8.31 0.18 -5.00
N ILE A 91 8.09 -0.17 -6.26
CA ILE A 91 7.76 -1.54 -6.67
C ILE A 91 8.72 -1.98 -7.75
N TYR A 92 9.36 -3.12 -7.51
CA TYR A 92 10.15 -3.84 -8.49
C TYR A 92 9.49 -5.17 -8.82
N CYS A 93 9.06 -5.33 -10.06
CA CYS A 93 8.44 -6.56 -10.54
C CYS A 93 8.74 -6.80 -12.03
N PRO A 94 9.66 -7.71 -12.41
CA PRO A 94 10.06 -8.00 -13.78
C PRO A 94 8.93 -8.46 -14.70
N ILE A 95 8.09 -9.41 -14.27
CA ILE A 95 7.23 -10.17 -15.19
C ILE A 95 5.80 -9.60 -15.27
N VAL A 96 4.97 -9.76 -14.24
CA VAL A 96 3.56 -9.32 -14.29
C VAL A 96 3.21 -8.51 -13.05
N MET A 97 2.70 -7.30 -13.29
CA MET A 97 2.16 -6.44 -12.24
C MET A 97 0.70 -6.08 -12.51
N THR A 98 -0.14 -6.27 -11.50
CA THR A 98 -1.50 -5.71 -11.45
C THR A 98 -1.62 -4.77 -10.28
N LEU A 99 -1.97 -3.51 -10.54
CA LEU A 99 -2.12 -2.48 -9.52
C LEU A 99 -3.50 -1.86 -9.62
N GLN A 100 -4.31 -2.09 -8.59
CA GLN A 100 -5.63 -1.49 -8.44
C GLN A 100 -5.63 -0.51 -7.26
N ARG A 101 -5.90 0.76 -7.53
CA ARG A 101 -5.93 1.81 -6.51
C ARG A 101 -7.28 2.49 -6.52
N LYS A 102 -7.95 2.48 -5.35
CA LYS A 102 -9.17 3.26 -5.10
C LYS A 102 -8.88 4.23 -3.97
N ARG A 103 -9.19 5.51 -4.15
CA ARG A 103 -8.96 6.55 -3.15
C ARG A 103 -10.23 7.40 -2.99
N SER A 104 -10.55 7.79 -1.77
CA SER A 104 -11.54 8.83 -1.44
C SER A 104 -10.89 9.82 -0.48
N LEU A 105 -11.03 11.11 -0.75
CA LEU A 105 -10.22 12.17 -0.13
C LEU A 105 -11.01 13.44 0.12
N TYR A 106 -10.68 14.12 1.23
CA TYR A 106 -11.21 15.43 1.60
C TYR A 106 -10.15 16.57 1.51
N LEU A 107 -8.86 16.35 1.83
CA LEU A 107 -7.80 17.39 1.72
C LEU A 107 -6.38 16.84 1.49
N GLY A 108 -5.68 17.38 0.47
CA GLY A 108 -4.20 17.38 0.27
C GLY A 108 -3.46 16.04 0.22
N MET A 109 -2.79 15.72 -0.90
CA MET A 109 -1.98 14.49 -1.04
C MET A 109 -0.73 14.71 -1.87
N ILE A 110 0.37 14.09 -1.44
CA ILE A 110 1.57 13.90 -2.25
C ILE A 110 1.75 12.39 -2.47
N ASP A 111 1.70 11.97 -3.72
CA ASP A 111 1.80 10.57 -4.13
C ASP A 111 3.00 10.41 -5.06
N VAL A 112 4.02 9.67 -4.61
CA VAL A 112 5.21 9.33 -5.39
C VAL A 112 5.20 7.84 -5.70
N LEU A 113 5.26 7.52 -6.99
CA LEU A 113 5.13 6.16 -7.50
C LEU A 113 6.32 5.83 -8.40
N PHE A 114 7.17 4.93 -7.94
CA PHE A 114 8.24 4.33 -8.74
C PHE A 114 7.90 2.87 -8.99
N ILE A 115 7.71 2.53 -10.26
CA ILE A 115 7.42 1.17 -10.68
C ILE A 115 8.40 0.77 -11.77
N TYR A 116 9.03 -0.38 -11.57
CA TYR A 116 9.82 -1.04 -12.59
C TYR A 116 9.14 -2.37 -12.97
N CYS A 117 8.61 -2.42 -14.19
CA CYS A 117 7.97 -3.60 -14.76
C CYS A 117 8.21 -3.69 -16.27
N PRO A 118 9.21 -4.45 -16.74
CA PRO A 118 9.60 -4.51 -18.14
C PRO A 118 8.66 -5.32 -19.04
N ILE A 119 7.87 -6.27 -18.49
CA ILE A 119 7.06 -7.18 -19.32
C ILE A 119 5.59 -6.76 -19.39
N VAL A 120 4.79 -6.93 -18.33
CA VAL A 120 3.35 -6.62 -18.36
C VAL A 120 2.92 -5.84 -17.12
N MET A 121 2.34 -4.67 -17.35
CA MET A 121 1.79 -3.80 -16.30
C MET A 121 0.31 -3.50 -16.57
N THR A 122 -0.54 -3.78 -15.58
CA THR A 122 -1.94 -3.34 -15.59
C THR A 122 -2.17 -2.37 -14.43
N LEU A 123 -2.50 -1.11 -14.77
CA LEU A 123 -2.79 -0.05 -13.82
C LEU A 123 -4.27 0.31 -13.90
N LEU A 124 -4.98 0.15 -12.78
CA LEU A 124 -6.38 0.53 -12.66
C LEU A 124 -6.54 1.48 -11.48
N ILE A 125 -6.63 2.77 -11.81
CA ILE A 125 -6.79 3.84 -10.84
C ILE A 125 -8.25 4.30 -10.94
N LYS A 126 -9.03 4.08 -9.86
CA LYS A 126 -10.34 4.73 -9.77
C LYS A 126 -10.17 6.13 -9.17
N PRO A 127 -10.81 7.15 -9.78
CA PRO A 127 -10.65 8.54 -9.38
C PRO A 127 -11.19 8.80 -7.96
N GLN A 128 -10.68 9.90 -7.38
CA GLN A 128 -11.05 10.39 -6.06
C GLN A 128 -12.51 10.84 -6.05
N SER A 129 -13.33 10.27 -5.17
CA SER A 129 -14.61 10.90 -4.81
C SER A 129 -14.32 11.97 -3.76
N PHE A 130 -14.39 13.23 -4.16
CA PHE A 130 -14.44 14.36 -3.23
C PHE A 130 -15.87 14.40 -2.67
N TYR A 131 -16.03 14.06 -1.39
CA TYR A 131 -17.27 14.38 -0.69
C TYR A 131 -17.08 15.81 -0.17
N ARG A 132 -17.81 16.77 -0.73
CA ARG A 132 -17.93 18.13 -0.19
C ARG A 132 -18.82 18.10 1.05
#